data_AF-A0AAN6DPM7-F1
#
_entry.id   AF-A0AAN6DPM7-F1
#
_cell.length_a   1.000
_cell.length_b   1.000
_cell.length_c   1.000
_cell.angle_alpha   90.00
_cell.angle_beta   90.00
_cell.angle_gamma   90.00
#
_symmetry.space_group_name_H-M   'P 1'
#
loop_
_entity.id
_entity.type
_entity.pdbx_description
1 polymer ?
#
loop_
_entity_poly.entity_id
_entity_poly.type
_entity_poly.pdbx_seq_one_letter_code
_entity_poly.pdbx_strand_id
1 'polypeptide(L)'
;MAPQTSIPAAANVLGTIGTVCWSIQLLPQIYRSYRTKSTVGVPPLMMLFWSISGVPFGAYAIAQNFNIPIQIQPQCFCLFCLVNWGQCKYYSSKWKARHVIMICTAILVVDAGLQGLLVWLLRKGYHKKHLEWPMTLVGSLAFVLLISGYIPIPFELVKRRGRVVGIDLWFLTIDWLGAFFSLMSLVVQNTFDPLFGTLYAACIEMSMFISHGIWLLRTRRLRKKCKEAGLEFDLHPEAVQWQSSGFKVSWSRTSSTQESDHTSHQVGDVAPDAPAREKESPATIVPERPDEVV
;
A
#
# COMPACT_ATOMS: atom_id res chain seq x y z
N MET A 1 -10.36 -29.31 10.99
CA MET A 1 -9.13 -29.96 11.47
C MET A 1 -9.34 -30.35 12.92
N ALA A 2 -8.76 -31.48 13.37
CA ALA A 2 -8.83 -31.84 14.78
C ALA A 2 -8.09 -30.77 15.63
N PRO A 3 -8.66 -30.33 16.77
CA PRO A 3 -8.04 -29.32 17.62
C PRO A 3 -6.71 -29.82 18.20
N GLN A 4 -5.68 -28.96 18.21
CA GLN A 4 -4.36 -29.29 18.76
C GLN A 4 -4.44 -29.60 20.26
N THR A 5 -3.74 -30.64 20.69
CA THR A 5 -3.68 -31.07 22.11
C THR A 5 -2.65 -30.30 22.94
N SER A 6 -1.60 -29.74 22.31
CA SER A 6 -0.65 -28.83 22.96
C SER A 6 -0.02 -27.87 21.95
N ILE A 7 0.04 -26.58 22.31
CA ILE A 7 0.69 -25.53 21.53
C ILE A 7 2.10 -25.33 22.09
N PRO A 8 3.17 -25.46 21.29
CA PRO A 8 4.53 -25.19 21.75
C PRO A 8 4.65 -23.77 22.30
N ALA A 9 5.39 -23.60 23.42
CA ALA A 9 5.60 -22.30 24.04
C ALA A 9 6.17 -21.26 23.04
N ALA A 10 7.09 -21.72 22.17
CA ALA A 10 7.66 -20.89 21.11
C ALA A 10 6.59 -20.41 20.09
N ALA A 11 5.64 -21.26 19.69
CA ALA A 11 4.55 -20.87 18.80
C ALA A 11 3.65 -19.80 19.45
N ASN A 12 3.35 -19.94 20.75
CA ASN A 12 2.58 -18.94 21.49
C ASN A 12 3.32 -17.59 21.58
N VAL A 13 4.62 -17.61 21.89
CA VAL A 13 5.44 -16.39 21.97
C VAL A 13 5.50 -15.69 20.61
N LEU A 14 5.83 -16.43 19.54
CA LEU A 14 5.92 -15.88 18.19
C LEU A 14 4.58 -15.34 17.70
N GLY A 15 3.49 -16.07 17.92
CA GLY A 15 2.15 -15.63 17.55
C GLY A 15 1.70 -14.40 18.33
N THR A 16 2.08 -14.30 19.61
CA THR A 16 1.79 -13.12 20.44
C THR A 16 2.56 -11.89 19.94
N ILE A 17 3.84 -12.05 19.60
CA ILE A 17 4.64 -10.96 19.02
C ILE A 17 4.00 -10.48 17.71
N GLY A 18 3.63 -11.41 16.82
CA GLY A 18 2.96 -11.08 15.56
C GLY A 18 1.64 -10.32 15.78
N THR A 19 0.82 -10.79 16.71
CA THR A 19 -0.45 -10.16 17.09
C THR A 19 -0.27 -8.75 17.65
N VAL A 20 0.76 -8.54 18.49
CA VAL A 20 1.08 -7.22 19.04
C VAL A 20 1.53 -6.27 17.94
N CYS A 21 2.42 -6.72 17.04
CA CYS A 21 2.84 -5.94 15.88
C CYS A 21 1.64 -5.47 15.05
N TRP A 22 0.73 -6.37 14.66
CA TRP A 22 -0.46 -5.99 13.90
C TRP A 22 -1.43 -5.10 14.67
N SER A 23 -1.50 -5.26 15.98
CA SER A 23 -2.34 -4.39 16.82
C SER A 23 -1.86 -2.94 16.76
N ILE A 24 -0.54 -2.70 16.68
CA ILE A 24 0.04 -1.35 16.72
C ILE A 24 0.53 -0.84 15.36
N GLN A 25 0.48 -1.65 14.30
CA GLN A 25 1.12 -1.36 13.01
C GLN A 25 0.70 -0.01 12.43
N LEU A 26 -0.55 0.42 12.64
CA LEU A 26 -1.13 1.64 12.08
C LEU A 26 -0.78 2.91 12.87
N LEU A 27 -0.22 2.80 14.09
CA LEU A 27 0.12 3.96 14.91
C LEU A 27 1.15 4.90 14.26
N PRO A 28 2.26 4.42 13.67
CA PRO A 28 3.20 5.29 12.95
C PRO A 28 2.54 6.05 11.80
N GLN A 29 1.62 5.41 11.06
CA GLN A 29 0.87 6.07 9.99
C GLN A 29 -0.04 7.19 10.52
N ILE A 30 -0.76 6.92 11.62
CA ILE A 30 -1.62 7.92 12.29
C ILE A 30 -0.78 9.10 12.75
N TYR A 31 0.35 8.81 13.39
CA TYR A 31 1.26 9.82 13.91
C TYR A 31 1.87 10.66 12.79
N ARG A 32 2.35 10.02 11.71
CA ARG A 32 2.88 10.71 10.54
C ARG A 32 1.84 11.66 9.95
N SER A 33 0.64 11.16 9.69
CA SER A 33 -0.46 11.96 9.12
C SER A 33 -0.84 13.14 10.03
N TYR A 34 -0.78 12.94 11.35
CA TYR A 34 -0.98 14.01 12.32
C TYR A 34 0.15 15.04 12.30
N ARG A 35 1.42 14.63 12.13
CA ARG A 35 2.58 15.53 12.10
C ARG A 35 2.69 16.30 10.79
N THR A 36 2.48 15.64 9.65
CA THR A 36 2.57 16.25 8.31
C THR A 36 1.31 17.03 7.93
N LYS A 37 0.19 16.83 8.65
CA LYS A 37 -1.13 17.38 8.30
C LYS A 37 -1.56 17.06 6.87
N SER A 38 -1.02 15.97 6.31
CA SER A 38 -1.19 15.56 4.93
C SER A 38 -1.24 14.04 4.86
N THR A 39 -2.26 13.55 4.16
CA THR A 39 -2.53 12.12 3.91
C THR A 39 -2.30 11.76 2.43
N VAL A 40 -1.48 12.55 1.72
CA VAL A 40 -1.18 12.32 0.31
C VAL A 40 -0.51 10.95 0.14
N GLY A 41 -1.18 10.04 -0.58
CA GLY A 41 -0.69 8.69 -0.87
C GLY A 41 -1.21 7.59 0.06
N VAL A 42 -1.98 7.93 1.10
CA VAL A 42 -2.74 6.93 1.87
C VAL A 42 -4.05 6.64 1.15
N PRO A 43 -4.35 5.39 0.72
CA PRO A 43 -5.58 5.09 0.00
C PRO A 43 -6.77 5.06 0.99
N PRO A 44 -7.74 5.99 0.92
CA PRO A 44 -8.85 6.01 1.87
C PRO A 44 -9.77 4.80 1.72
N LEU A 45 -9.98 4.29 0.51
CA LEU A 45 -10.85 3.11 0.30
C LEU A 45 -10.28 1.86 0.97
N MET A 46 -8.96 1.67 0.91
CA MET A 46 -8.27 0.58 1.62
C MET A 46 -8.54 0.64 3.12
N MET A 47 -8.37 1.82 3.74
CA MET A 47 -8.62 2.00 5.18
C MET A 47 -10.08 1.72 5.55
N LEU A 48 -11.03 2.05 4.68
CA LEU A 48 -12.44 1.76 4.92
C LEU A 48 -12.73 0.25 4.81
N PHE A 49 -12.24 -0.43 3.77
CA PHE A 49 -12.41 -1.88 3.61
C PHE A 49 -11.77 -2.67 4.76
N TRP A 50 -10.60 -2.24 5.22
CA TRP A 50 -9.93 -2.84 6.38
C TRP A 50 -10.66 -2.58 7.70
N SER A 51 -11.30 -1.42 7.87
CA SER A 51 -12.19 -1.18 9.02
C SER A 51 -13.36 -2.16 9.01
N ILE A 52 -14.04 -2.28 7.87
CA ILE A 52 -15.22 -3.14 7.72
C ILE A 52 -14.87 -4.61 7.89
N SER A 53 -13.70 -5.06 7.42
CA SER A 53 -13.26 -6.45 7.60
C SER A 53 -13.00 -6.81 9.07
N GLY A 54 -12.73 -5.83 9.93
CA GLY A 54 -12.59 -6.02 11.37
C GLY A 54 -13.83 -6.62 12.05
N VAL A 55 -15.03 -6.33 11.52
CA VAL A 55 -16.31 -6.85 12.06
C VAL A 55 -16.38 -8.38 11.98
N PRO A 56 -16.30 -9.02 10.79
CA PRO A 56 -16.32 -10.47 10.71
C PRO A 56 -15.07 -11.13 11.33
N PHE A 57 -13.89 -10.49 11.28
CA PHE A 57 -12.68 -11.01 11.97
C PHE A 57 -12.86 -11.08 13.47
N GLY A 58 -13.31 -9.98 14.09
CA GLY A 58 -13.55 -9.94 15.52
C GLY A 58 -14.71 -10.85 15.93
N ALA A 59 -15.78 -10.94 15.12
CA ALA A 59 -16.88 -11.84 15.40
C ALA A 59 -16.44 -13.31 15.38
N TYR A 60 -15.64 -13.69 14.39
CA TYR A 60 -15.04 -15.03 14.29
C TYR A 60 -14.15 -15.32 15.51
N ALA A 61 -13.25 -14.41 15.88
CA ALA A 61 -12.34 -14.60 17.02
C ALA A 61 -13.07 -14.76 18.36
N ILE A 62 -14.11 -13.95 18.60
CA ILE A 62 -14.92 -14.01 19.83
C ILE A 62 -15.83 -15.25 19.83
N ALA A 63 -16.42 -15.61 18.69
CA ALA A 63 -17.29 -16.78 18.59
C ALA A 63 -16.52 -18.10 18.79
N GLN A 64 -15.29 -18.17 18.30
CA GLN A 64 -14.36 -19.30 18.49
C GLN A 64 -13.69 -19.31 19.87
N ASN A 65 -13.89 -18.26 20.70
CA ASN A 65 -13.22 -18.09 21.99
C ASN A 65 -11.69 -18.24 21.90
N PHE A 66 -11.07 -17.60 20.91
CA PHE A 66 -9.60 -17.54 20.84
C PHE A 66 -9.00 -16.78 22.02
N ASN A 67 -7.68 -16.82 22.16
CA ASN A 67 -6.99 -16.10 23.22
C ASN A 67 -7.30 -14.58 23.18
N ILE A 68 -7.19 -13.92 24.33
CA ILE A 68 -7.52 -12.48 24.48
C ILE A 68 -6.76 -11.60 23.46
N PRO A 69 -5.45 -11.80 23.20
CA PRO A 69 -4.75 -11.03 22.17
C PRO A 69 -5.40 -11.12 20.77
N ILE A 70 -5.78 -12.33 20.32
CA ILE A 70 -6.42 -12.55 19.01
C ILE A 70 -7.83 -11.94 18.97
N GLN A 71 -8.54 -11.84 20.10
CA GLN A 71 -9.82 -11.15 20.15
C GLN A 71 -9.67 -9.62 20.10
N ILE A 72 -8.63 -9.07 20.73
CA ILE A 72 -8.38 -7.62 20.79
C ILE A 72 -7.80 -7.09 19.47
N GLN A 73 -6.98 -7.87 18.78
CA GLN A 73 -6.28 -7.43 17.56
C GLN A 73 -7.21 -6.87 16.47
N PRO A 74 -8.33 -7.53 16.08
CA PRO A 74 -9.26 -6.99 15.09
C PRO A 74 -9.93 -5.69 15.54
N GLN A 75 -10.09 -5.49 16.85
CA GLN A 75 -10.68 -4.27 17.42
C GLN A 75 -9.73 -3.07 17.29
N CYS A 76 -8.47 -3.27 17.66
CA CYS A 76 -7.41 -2.28 17.48
C CYS A 76 -7.23 -1.96 15.99
N PHE A 77 -7.19 -2.99 15.15
CA PHE A 77 -7.04 -2.84 13.70
C PHE A 77 -8.19 -2.04 13.08
N CYS A 78 -9.45 -2.40 13.41
CA CYS A 78 -10.64 -1.69 12.95
C CYS A 78 -10.59 -0.21 13.35
N LEU A 79 -10.35 0.07 14.64
CA LEU A 79 -10.29 1.43 15.17
C LEU A 79 -9.21 2.27 14.47
N PHE A 80 -8.00 1.73 14.33
CA PHE A 80 -6.89 2.45 13.73
C PHE A 80 -7.06 2.64 12.22
N CYS A 81 -7.70 1.70 11.51
CA CYS A 81 -8.09 1.88 10.12
C CYS A 81 -9.09 3.03 9.98
N LEU A 82 -10.10 3.08 10.84
CA LEU A 82 -11.12 4.12 10.81
C LEU A 82 -10.55 5.50 11.17
N VAL A 83 -9.62 5.58 12.12
CA VAL A 83 -8.89 6.82 12.44
C VAL A 83 -8.08 7.29 11.23
N ASN A 84 -7.34 6.40 10.55
CA ASN A 84 -6.63 6.75 9.32
C ASN A 84 -7.57 7.22 8.21
N TRP A 85 -8.71 6.54 8.03
CA TRP A 85 -9.74 6.96 7.09
C TRP A 85 -10.27 8.36 7.41
N GLY A 86 -10.55 8.62 8.70
CA GLY A 86 -10.97 9.93 9.18
C GLY A 86 -9.92 11.01 8.93
N GLN A 87 -8.63 10.71 9.16
CA GLN A 87 -7.53 11.61 8.83
C GLN A 87 -7.48 11.91 7.31
N CYS A 88 -7.71 10.91 6.46
CA CYS A 88 -7.80 11.12 5.01
C CYS A 88 -8.93 12.09 4.64
N LYS A 89 -10.11 11.95 5.24
CA LYS A 89 -11.24 12.86 4.98
C LYS A 89 -11.00 14.27 5.52
N TYR A 90 -10.36 14.38 6.68
CA TYR A 90 -10.04 15.67 7.29
C TYR A 90 -8.95 16.44 6.52
N TYR A 91 -7.80 15.80 6.24
CA TYR A 91 -6.65 16.48 5.65
C TYR A 91 -6.73 16.60 4.12
N SER A 92 -7.13 15.54 3.41
CA SER A 92 -7.23 15.57 1.94
C SER A 92 -8.55 16.14 1.43
N SER A 93 -9.69 15.69 1.98
CA SER A 93 -11.02 16.14 1.52
C SER A 93 -11.54 17.40 2.21
N LYS A 94 -10.79 17.97 3.16
CA LYS A 94 -11.12 19.21 3.91
C LYS A 94 -12.47 19.16 4.62
N TRP A 95 -12.92 17.98 5.03
CA TRP A 95 -14.14 17.85 5.81
C TRP A 95 -13.98 18.49 7.19
N LYS A 96 -15.04 19.12 7.71
CA LYS A 96 -15.02 19.68 9.07
C LYS A 96 -14.85 18.56 10.09
N ALA A 97 -14.00 18.76 11.10
CA ALA A 97 -13.67 17.76 12.13
C ALA A 97 -14.91 17.12 12.78
N ARG A 98 -15.92 17.94 13.13
CA ARG A 98 -17.19 17.44 13.67
C ARG A 98 -17.89 16.40 12.79
N HIS A 99 -17.89 16.60 11.47
CA HIS A 99 -18.55 15.67 10.54
C HIS A 99 -17.76 14.36 10.45
N VAL A 100 -16.42 14.44 10.41
CA VAL A 100 -15.57 13.25 10.41
C VAL A 100 -15.76 12.44 11.69
N ILE A 101 -15.71 13.09 12.85
CA ILE A 101 -15.89 12.41 14.15
C ILE A 101 -17.28 11.78 14.26
N MET A 102 -18.34 12.48 13.86
CA MET A 102 -19.70 11.93 13.86
C MET A 102 -19.81 10.69 12.95
N ILE A 103 -19.25 10.74 11.74
CA ILE A 103 -19.32 9.62 10.80
C ILE A 103 -18.48 8.43 11.30
N CYS A 104 -17.26 8.67 11.78
CA CYS A 104 -16.44 7.62 12.37
C CYS A 104 -17.15 6.98 13.59
N THR A 105 -17.77 7.78 14.46
CA THR A 105 -18.51 7.27 15.61
C THR A 105 -19.72 6.45 15.17
N ALA A 106 -20.47 6.92 14.16
CA ALA A 106 -21.60 6.19 13.61
C ALA A 106 -21.16 4.84 13.00
N ILE A 107 -20.05 4.82 12.27
CA ILE A 107 -19.46 3.58 11.73
C ILE A 107 -19.09 2.63 12.87
N LEU A 108 -18.42 3.10 13.93
CA LEU A 108 -18.07 2.25 15.08
C LEU A 108 -19.29 1.65 15.78
N VAL A 109 -20.36 2.43 15.96
CA VAL A 109 -21.59 1.94 16.58
C VAL A 109 -22.26 0.87 15.71
N VAL A 110 -22.30 1.08 14.40
CA VAL A 110 -22.83 0.09 13.45
C VAL A 110 -21.96 -1.17 13.45
N ASP A 111 -20.64 -1.02 13.36
CA ASP A 111 -19.68 -2.12 13.37
C ASP A 111 -19.78 -2.94 14.65
N ALA A 112 -19.86 -2.30 15.82
CA ALA A 112 -20.05 -2.96 17.11
C ALA A 112 -21.40 -3.70 17.19
N GLY A 113 -22.48 -3.09 16.70
CA GLY A 113 -23.80 -3.71 16.65
C GLY A 113 -23.85 -4.93 15.73
N LEU A 114 -23.28 -4.81 14.53
CA LEU A 114 -23.17 -5.90 13.56
C LEU A 114 -22.29 -7.03 14.10
N GLN A 115 -21.15 -6.69 14.72
CA GLN A 115 -20.28 -7.68 15.33
C GLN A 115 -20.99 -8.43 16.46
N GLY A 116 -21.66 -7.71 17.37
CA GLY A 116 -22.40 -8.32 18.48
C GLY A 116 -23.51 -9.25 18.00
N LEU A 117 -24.28 -8.81 16.99
CA LEU A 117 -25.30 -9.62 16.34
C LEU A 117 -24.70 -10.88 15.71
N LEU A 118 -23.59 -10.74 15.00
CA LEU A 118 -22.91 -11.85 14.32
C LEU A 118 -22.37 -12.86 15.34
N VAL A 119 -21.74 -12.42 16.43
CA VAL A 119 -21.30 -13.28 17.54
C VAL A 119 -22.47 -14.05 18.14
N TRP A 120 -23.59 -13.37 18.42
CA TRP A 120 -24.78 -14.00 18.97
C TRP A 120 -25.36 -15.07 18.03
N LEU A 121 -25.47 -14.76 16.74
CA LEU A 121 -25.95 -15.69 15.72
C LEU A 121 -25.03 -16.92 15.58
N LEU A 122 -23.72 -16.70 15.54
CA LEU A 122 -22.73 -17.79 15.43
C LEU A 122 -22.76 -18.71 16.65
N ARG A 123 -22.75 -18.15 17.87
CA ARG A 123 -22.84 -18.95 19.11
C ARG A 123 -24.16 -19.72 19.18
N LYS A 124 -25.27 -19.08 18.84
CA LYS A 124 -26.59 -19.73 18.81
C LYS A 124 -26.65 -20.86 17.78
N GLY A 125 -26.10 -20.65 16.59
CA GLY A 125 -26.04 -21.65 15.53
C GLY A 125 -25.21 -22.87 15.92
N TYR A 126 -24.06 -22.63 16.57
CA TYR A 126 -23.18 -23.69 17.05
C TYR A 126 -23.81 -24.48 18.21
N HIS A 127 -24.28 -23.81 19.26
CA HIS A 127 -24.81 -24.49 20.44
C HIS A 127 -26.16 -25.20 20.21
N LYS A 128 -27.03 -24.68 19.34
CA LYS A 128 -28.36 -25.28 19.13
C LYS A 128 -28.42 -26.31 18.02
N LYS A 129 -27.56 -26.19 17.01
CA LYS A 129 -27.65 -27.00 15.79
C LYS A 129 -26.35 -27.71 15.43
N HIS A 130 -25.28 -27.52 16.21
CA HIS A 130 -23.94 -28.06 15.95
C HIS A 130 -23.44 -27.76 14.52
N LEU A 131 -23.83 -26.60 13.98
CA LEU A 131 -23.45 -26.16 12.64
C LEU A 131 -22.10 -25.44 12.71
N GLU A 132 -21.07 -26.06 12.14
CA GLU A 132 -19.71 -25.48 12.07
C GLU A 132 -19.52 -24.56 10.86
N TRP A 133 -20.25 -24.81 9.75
CA TRP A 133 -20.11 -24.06 8.49
C TRP A 133 -20.31 -22.53 8.60
N PRO A 134 -21.19 -21.98 9.47
CA PRO A 134 -21.37 -20.52 9.56
C PRO A 134 -20.11 -19.82 10.07
N MET A 135 -19.35 -20.46 10.97
CA MET A 135 -18.10 -19.91 11.50
C MET A 135 -17.04 -19.87 10.42
N THR A 136 -16.89 -20.95 9.63
CA THR A 136 -15.98 -20.99 8.49
C THR A 136 -16.36 -19.94 7.44
N LEU A 137 -17.66 -19.79 7.12
CA LEU A 137 -18.11 -18.79 6.16
C LEU A 137 -17.76 -17.36 6.60
N VAL A 138 -18.00 -17.01 7.87
CA VAL A 138 -17.66 -15.68 8.39
C VAL A 138 -16.15 -15.44 8.36
N GLY A 139 -15.34 -16.43 8.72
CA GLY A 139 -13.88 -16.36 8.60
C GLY A 139 -13.41 -16.16 7.16
N SER A 140 -13.97 -16.92 6.20
CA SER A 140 -13.68 -16.77 4.77
C SER A 140 -14.11 -15.42 4.22
N LEU A 141 -15.27 -14.90 4.65
CA LEU A 141 -15.72 -13.57 4.26
C LEU A 141 -14.80 -12.47 4.79
N ALA A 142 -14.36 -12.59 6.05
CA ALA A 142 -13.40 -11.66 6.65
C ALA A 142 -12.10 -11.61 5.83
N PHE A 143 -11.62 -12.79 5.43
CA PHE A 143 -10.42 -12.94 4.61
C PHE A 143 -10.55 -12.26 3.24
N VAL A 144 -11.64 -12.53 2.52
CA VAL A 144 -11.89 -11.91 1.20
C VAL A 144 -11.96 -10.40 1.30
N LEU A 145 -12.63 -9.86 2.34
CA LEU A 145 -12.70 -8.42 2.58
C LEU A 145 -11.33 -7.80 2.86
N LEU A 146 -10.49 -8.47 3.65
CA LEU A 146 -9.13 -8.00 3.94
C LEU A 146 -8.27 -7.94 2.68
N ILE A 147 -8.25 -9.02 1.88
CA ILE A 147 -7.54 -9.04 0.59
C ILE A 147 -8.07 -7.94 -0.34
N SER A 148 -9.38 -7.72 -0.37
CA SER A 148 -9.96 -6.68 -1.22
C SER A 148 -9.42 -5.28 -0.90
N GLY A 149 -9.06 -5.03 0.37
CA GLY A 149 -8.42 -3.79 0.78
C GLY A 149 -7.01 -3.59 0.22
N TYR A 150 -6.30 -4.66 -0.17
CA TYR A 150 -4.99 -4.56 -0.84
C TYR A 150 -5.09 -4.21 -2.32
N ILE A 151 -6.27 -4.36 -2.95
CA ILE A 151 -6.46 -4.12 -4.39
C ILE A 151 -5.94 -2.74 -4.85
N PRO A 152 -6.18 -1.62 -4.13
CA PRO A 152 -5.68 -0.30 -4.55
C PRO A 152 -4.15 -0.17 -4.54
N ILE A 153 -3.42 -0.99 -3.79
CA ILE A 153 -1.98 -0.82 -3.53
C ILE A 153 -1.15 -1.05 -4.82
N PRO A 154 -1.30 -2.16 -5.57
CA PRO A 154 -0.59 -2.33 -6.83
C PRO A 154 -0.83 -1.19 -7.82
N PHE A 155 -2.06 -0.68 -7.92
CA PHE A 155 -2.38 0.42 -8.84
C PHE A 155 -1.67 1.72 -8.47
N GLU A 156 -1.66 2.09 -7.19
CA GLU A 156 -0.90 3.26 -6.71
C GLU A 156 0.61 3.07 -6.89
N LEU A 157 1.12 1.87 -6.66
CA LEU A 157 2.55 1.56 -6.79
C LEU A 157 3.01 1.63 -8.24
N VAL A 158 2.23 1.10 -9.17
CA VAL A 158 2.49 1.19 -10.62
C VAL A 158 2.42 2.65 -11.08
N LYS A 159 1.38 3.40 -10.69
CA LYS A 159 1.23 4.82 -11.03
C LYS A 159 2.40 5.67 -10.54
N ARG A 160 3.02 5.31 -9.40
CA ARG A 160 4.13 6.04 -8.78
C ARG A 160 5.50 5.41 -9.01
N ARG A 161 5.64 4.48 -9.97
CA ARG A 161 6.91 3.80 -10.33
C ARG A 161 7.63 3.12 -9.18
N GLY A 162 6.90 2.42 -8.33
CA GLY A 162 7.44 1.75 -7.16
C GLY A 162 7.75 2.67 -5.97
N ARG A 163 7.46 3.98 -6.10
CA ARG A 163 7.53 4.89 -4.96
C ARG A 163 6.29 4.68 -4.08
N VAL A 164 6.52 4.06 -2.93
CA VAL A 164 5.55 4.09 -1.82
C VAL A 164 5.54 5.52 -1.25
N VAL A 165 4.49 6.28 -1.59
CA VAL A 165 4.27 7.66 -1.12
C VAL A 165 3.09 7.66 -0.17
N GLY A 166 3.19 8.41 0.92
CA GLY A 166 2.08 8.56 1.87
C GLY A 166 1.97 7.44 2.91
N ILE A 167 2.36 6.21 2.56
CA ILE A 167 2.48 5.11 3.52
C ILE A 167 3.80 5.23 4.29
N ASP A 168 3.72 5.16 5.61
CA ASP A 168 4.83 5.22 6.55
C ASP A 168 5.65 3.92 6.54
N LEU A 169 6.99 4.05 6.47
CA LEU A 169 7.87 2.88 6.40
C LEU A 169 7.93 2.12 7.71
N TRP A 170 7.68 2.76 8.86
CA TRP A 170 7.55 2.07 10.13
C TRP A 170 6.25 1.28 10.18
N PHE A 171 5.14 1.83 9.67
CA PHE A 171 3.91 1.05 9.47
C PHE A 171 4.19 -0.22 8.67
N LEU A 172 4.86 -0.08 7.51
CA LEU A 172 5.13 -1.22 6.63
C LEU A 172 6.07 -2.25 7.29
N THR A 173 7.05 -1.78 8.06
CA THR A 173 7.97 -2.67 8.81
C THR A 173 7.26 -3.44 9.90
N ILE A 174 6.40 -2.77 10.68
CA ILE A 174 5.68 -3.43 11.78
C ILE A 174 4.65 -4.43 11.23
N ASP A 175 3.95 -4.08 10.14
CA ASP A 175 3.03 -4.98 9.44
C ASP A 175 3.73 -6.26 8.98
N TRP A 176 4.89 -6.09 8.32
CA TRP A 176 5.72 -7.21 7.87
C TRP A 176 6.28 -8.06 9.02
N LEU A 177 6.73 -7.43 10.12
CA LEU A 177 7.13 -8.18 11.31
C LEU A 177 5.96 -8.98 11.88
N GLY A 178 4.75 -8.40 11.87
CA GLY A 178 3.51 -9.09 12.22
C GLY A 178 3.28 -10.35 11.40
N ALA A 179 3.38 -10.24 10.08
CA ALA A 179 3.24 -11.37 9.15
C ALA A 179 4.36 -12.41 9.34
N PHE A 180 5.61 -11.97 9.45
CA PHE A 180 6.76 -12.83 9.65
C PHE A 180 6.66 -13.66 10.93
N PHE A 181 6.42 -13.02 12.08
CA PHE A 181 6.33 -13.74 13.36
C PHE A 181 5.10 -14.65 13.43
N SER A 182 3.98 -14.25 12.81
CA SER A 182 2.79 -15.10 12.71
C SER A 182 3.02 -16.32 11.83
N LEU A 183 3.75 -16.19 10.71
CA LEU A 183 4.17 -17.32 9.88
C LEU A 183 5.12 -18.25 10.63
N MET A 184 6.09 -17.71 11.37
CA MET A 184 7.01 -18.53 12.18
C MET A 184 6.28 -19.28 13.30
N SER A 185 5.23 -18.69 13.89
CA SER A 185 4.35 -19.38 14.84
C SER A 185 3.72 -20.63 14.22
N LEU A 186 3.21 -20.55 12.99
CA LEU A 186 2.64 -21.68 12.24
C LEU A 186 3.68 -22.74 11.87
N VAL A 187 4.90 -22.34 11.50
CA VAL A 187 5.99 -23.29 11.19
C VAL A 187 6.39 -24.10 12.42
N VAL A 188 6.33 -23.48 13.60
CA VAL A 188 6.69 -24.12 14.88
C VAL A 188 5.52 -24.92 15.48
N GLN A 189 4.30 -24.83 14.93
CA GLN A 189 3.15 -25.62 15.37
C GLN A 189 3.24 -27.09 14.93
N ASN A 190 2.66 -27.97 15.74
CA ASN A 190 2.64 -29.42 15.48
C ASN A 190 1.73 -29.82 14.29
N THR A 191 0.74 -28.99 13.95
CA THR A 191 -0.10 -29.17 12.76
C THR A 191 -0.11 -27.89 11.94
N PHE A 192 0.35 -27.98 10.69
CA PHE A 192 0.35 -26.84 9.78
C PHE A 192 -1.08 -26.61 9.25
N ASP A 193 -1.62 -25.41 9.45
CA ASP A 193 -2.87 -24.98 8.80
C ASP A 193 -2.52 -24.29 7.47
N PRO A 194 -2.77 -24.93 6.30
CA PRO A 194 -2.44 -24.37 5.00
C PRO A 194 -3.20 -23.10 4.67
N LEU A 195 -4.39 -22.90 5.25
CA LEU A 195 -5.23 -21.73 4.98
C LEU A 195 -4.61 -20.47 5.60
N PHE A 196 -4.15 -20.56 6.86
CA PHE A 196 -3.41 -19.48 7.52
C PHE A 196 -1.97 -19.37 7.01
N GLY A 197 -1.31 -20.48 6.67
CA GLY A 197 0.04 -20.49 6.11
C GLY A 197 0.13 -19.80 4.75
N THR A 198 -0.84 -20.00 3.86
CA THR A 198 -0.89 -19.32 2.54
C THR A 198 -1.21 -17.84 2.65
N LEU A 199 -1.99 -17.43 3.66
CA LEU A 199 -2.33 -16.03 3.94
C LEU A 199 -1.09 -15.21 4.34
N TYR A 200 -0.23 -15.77 5.19
CA TYR A 200 1.01 -15.10 5.61
C TYR A 200 2.18 -15.30 4.65
N ALA A 201 2.18 -16.39 3.88
CA ALA A 201 3.16 -16.60 2.81
C ALA A 201 2.84 -15.81 1.53
N ALA A 202 1.64 -15.24 1.40
CA ALA A 202 1.27 -14.44 0.24
C ALA A 202 2.17 -13.19 0.16
N CYS A 203 3.15 -13.27 -0.74
CA CYS A 203 4.25 -12.33 -1.01
C CYS A 203 3.85 -10.88 -1.37
N ILE A 204 2.62 -10.45 -1.11
CA ILE A 204 2.13 -9.10 -1.42
C ILE A 204 2.92 -8.05 -0.61
N GLU A 205 3.17 -8.28 0.67
CA GLU A 205 3.98 -7.36 1.49
C GLU A 205 5.45 -7.32 1.06
N MET A 206 6.02 -8.48 0.71
CA MET A 206 7.38 -8.59 0.15
C MET A 206 7.52 -7.78 -1.14
N SER A 207 6.46 -7.73 -1.98
CA SER A 207 6.47 -6.95 -3.21
C SER A 207 6.54 -5.43 -2.95
N MET A 208 5.95 -4.94 -1.86
CA MET A 208 6.02 -3.52 -1.47
C MET A 208 7.42 -3.13 -0.99
N PHE A 209 8.06 -3.98 -0.17
CA PHE A 209 9.44 -3.79 0.28
C PHE A 209 10.43 -3.82 -0.88
N ILE A 210 10.32 -4.82 -1.75
CA ILE A 210 11.19 -4.95 -2.92
C ILE A 210 11.00 -3.76 -3.85
N SER A 211 9.76 -3.36 -4.14
CA SER A 211 9.47 -2.22 -5.01
C SER A 211 10.00 -0.89 -4.45
N HIS A 212 9.80 -0.64 -3.15
CA HIS A 212 10.34 0.56 -2.50
C HIS A 212 11.87 0.55 -2.43
N GLY A 213 12.47 -0.61 -2.14
CA GLY A 213 13.93 -0.80 -2.14
C GLY A 213 14.55 -0.54 -3.51
N ILE A 214 13.93 -1.07 -4.57
CA ILE A 214 14.33 -0.81 -5.96
C ILE A 214 14.21 0.69 -6.28
N TRP A 215 13.13 1.36 -5.84
CA TRP A 215 12.98 2.80 -6.02
C TRP A 215 14.08 3.58 -5.29
N LEU A 216 14.37 3.24 -4.03
CA LEU A 216 15.42 3.87 -3.24
C LEU A 216 16.79 3.75 -3.89
N LEU A 217 17.09 2.59 -4.49
CA LEU A 217 18.30 2.30 -5.25
C LEU A 217 18.39 3.12 -6.54
N ARG A 218 17.33 3.12 -7.35
CA ARG A 218 17.29 3.83 -8.65
C ARG A 218 17.37 5.35 -8.48
N THR A 219 16.78 5.89 -7.42
CA THR A 219 16.73 7.33 -7.17
C THR A 219 17.86 7.86 -6.29
N ARG A 220 18.85 7.04 -5.88
CA ARG A 220 19.94 7.49 -4.98
C ARG A 220 20.64 8.76 -5.46
N ARG A 221 21.02 8.80 -6.74
CA ARG A 221 21.71 9.95 -7.34
C ARG A 221 20.81 11.18 -7.40
N LEU A 222 19.55 10.99 -7.77
CA LEU A 222 18.55 12.06 -7.89
C LEU A 222 18.16 12.65 -6.53
N ARG A 223 18.02 11.81 -5.50
CA ARG A 223 17.79 12.25 -4.11
C ARG A 223 18.98 13.02 -3.55
N LYS A 224 20.22 12.65 -3.91
CA LYS A 224 21.41 13.40 -3.54
C LYS A 224 21.35 14.82 -4.12
N LYS A 225 21.04 14.95 -5.42
CA LYS A 225 20.82 16.25 -6.07
C LYS A 225 19.69 17.08 -5.44
N CYS A 226 18.56 16.45 -5.11
CA CYS A 226 17.45 17.14 -4.43
C CYS A 226 17.88 17.69 -3.06
N LYS A 227 18.66 16.90 -2.31
CA LYS A 227 19.19 17.30 -0.99
C LYS A 227 20.22 18.43 -1.12
N GLU A 228 21.07 18.38 -2.14
CA GLU A 228 22.03 19.45 -2.47
C GLU A 228 21.32 20.74 -2.88
N ALA A 229 20.19 20.63 -3.59
CA ALA A 229 19.35 21.77 -3.99
C ALA A 229 18.41 22.29 -2.89
N GLY A 230 18.32 21.61 -1.73
CA GLY A 230 17.39 21.96 -0.65
C GLY A 230 15.91 21.83 -1.01
N LEU A 231 15.57 21.19 -2.13
CA LEU A 231 14.21 21.03 -2.63
C LEU A 231 13.66 19.64 -2.31
N GLU A 232 12.37 19.55 -2.02
CA GLU A 232 11.70 18.25 -1.93
C GLU A 232 11.74 17.51 -3.28
N PHE A 233 11.73 16.18 -3.23
CA PHE A 233 11.81 15.33 -4.41
C PHE A 233 10.68 15.62 -5.42
N ASP A 234 9.50 16.02 -4.95
CA ASP A 234 8.35 16.32 -5.80
C ASP A 234 8.37 17.77 -6.36
N LEU A 235 9.34 18.61 -5.93
CA LEU A 235 9.54 19.99 -6.41
C LEU A 235 10.75 20.12 -7.35
N HIS A 236 11.67 19.16 -7.32
CA HIS A 236 12.88 19.23 -8.14
C HIS A 236 12.56 18.90 -9.62
N PRO A 237 12.92 19.76 -10.58
CA PRO A 237 12.52 19.60 -11.99
C PRO A 237 13.01 18.28 -12.61
N GLU A 238 14.25 17.85 -12.34
CA GLU A 238 14.75 16.54 -12.80
C GLU A 238 13.95 15.36 -12.22
N ALA A 239 13.42 15.49 -11.00
CA ALA A 239 12.66 14.43 -10.33
C ALA A 239 11.21 14.36 -10.83
N VAL A 240 10.60 15.50 -11.12
CA VAL A 240 9.31 15.60 -11.82
C VAL A 240 9.41 15.00 -13.22
N GLN A 241 10.47 15.34 -13.96
CA GLN A 241 10.72 14.77 -15.29
C GLN A 241 10.96 13.26 -15.23
N TRP A 242 11.72 12.77 -14.24
CA TRP A 242 11.92 11.33 -14.03
C TRP A 242 10.60 10.59 -13.73
N GLN A 243 9.70 11.21 -12.95
CA GLN A 243 8.37 10.66 -12.68
C GLN A 243 7.50 10.61 -13.95
N SER A 244 7.56 11.65 -14.80
CA SER A 244 6.77 11.73 -16.04
C SER A 244 7.32 10.89 -17.20
N SER A 245 8.58 10.45 -17.14
CA SER A 245 9.35 9.77 -18.21
C SER A 245 8.82 8.42 -18.76
N GLY A 246 7.55 7.99 -18.68
CA GLY A 246 7.09 6.59 -18.92
C GLY A 246 7.95 5.41 -18.39
N PHE A 247 7.52 4.15 -18.49
CA PHE A 247 8.47 3.03 -18.37
C PHE A 247 9.20 2.96 -19.72
N LYS A 248 10.44 3.46 -19.83
CA LYS A 248 11.25 3.27 -21.03
C LYS A 248 11.71 1.81 -21.06
N VAL A 249 10.89 0.92 -21.59
CA VAL A 249 11.34 -0.40 -22.01
C VAL A 249 12.22 -0.17 -23.22
N SER A 250 13.52 0.00 -22.98
CA SER A 250 14.52 -0.09 -24.04
C SER A 250 14.55 -1.55 -24.48
N TRP A 251 13.68 -1.92 -25.41
CA TRP A 251 13.86 -3.15 -26.15
C TRP A 251 15.08 -2.91 -27.04
N SER A 252 16.25 -3.34 -26.58
CA SER A 252 17.44 -3.40 -27.42
C SER A 252 17.13 -4.40 -28.52
N ARG A 253 16.62 -3.90 -29.65
CA ARG A 253 16.65 -4.62 -30.91
C ARG A 253 18.12 -4.75 -31.24
N THR A 254 18.72 -5.89 -30.91
CA THR A 254 20.06 -6.25 -31.35
C THR A 254 20.01 -6.28 -32.87
N SER A 255 20.33 -5.17 -33.52
CA SER A 255 20.69 -5.19 -34.93
C SER A 255 22.00 -5.93 -34.99
N SER A 256 21.93 -7.19 -35.45
CA SER A 256 23.07 -7.97 -35.85
C SER A 256 23.85 -7.21 -36.90
N THR A 257 24.96 -6.60 -36.50
CA THR A 257 26.01 -6.16 -37.42
C THR A 257 26.58 -7.43 -38.06
N GLN A 258 26.19 -7.71 -39.29
CA GLN A 258 26.96 -8.58 -40.18
C GLN A 258 27.89 -7.67 -40.98
N GLU A 259 29.14 -7.72 -40.58
CA GLU A 259 30.30 -7.16 -41.25
C GLU A 259 30.74 -8.17 -42.32
N SER A 260 30.85 -7.75 -43.58
CA SER A 260 31.65 -8.44 -44.60
C SER A 260 32.03 -7.48 -45.74
N ASP A 261 33.30 -7.07 -45.70
CA ASP A 261 34.26 -6.77 -46.76
C ASP A 261 33.78 -6.54 -48.21
N HIS A 262 34.21 -5.43 -48.82
CA HIS A 262 35.34 -5.42 -49.79
C HIS A 262 35.63 -4.02 -50.40
N THR A 263 36.85 -3.54 -50.17
CA THR A 263 37.86 -2.92 -51.09
C THR A 263 37.48 -1.98 -52.27
N SER A 264 38.04 -0.74 -52.17
CA SER A 264 38.83 0.05 -53.15
C SER A 264 38.33 0.34 -54.58
N HIS A 265 38.24 1.63 -54.97
CA HIS A 265 39.09 2.28 -55.99
C HIS A 265 38.75 3.79 -56.20
N GLN A 266 39.60 4.44 -57.00
CA GLN A 266 40.05 5.83 -57.07
C GLN A 266 39.21 6.85 -57.91
N VAL A 267 39.40 8.14 -57.57
CA VAL A 267 39.61 9.35 -58.42
C VAL A 267 38.52 9.84 -59.40
N GLY A 268 38.22 11.16 -59.35
CA GLY A 268 37.65 11.94 -60.46
C GLY A 268 36.92 13.23 -60.04
N ASP A 269 37.41 14.37 -60.51
CA ASP A 269 37.02 15.77 -60.23
C ASP A 269 35.58 16.18 -60.59
N VAL A 270 35.10 17.29 -59.98
CA VAL A 270 34.68 18.57 -60.61
C VAL A 270 33.86 19.42 -59.61
N ALA A 271 34.29 20.68 -59.41
CA ALA A 271 33.63 21.73 -58.63
C ALA A 271 32.70 22.60 -59.55
N PRO A 272 32.20 23.77 -59.12
CA PRO A 272 31.19 24.06 -58.08
C PRO A 272 29.99 24.84 -58.66
N ASP A 273 28.89 25.03 -57.91
CA ASP A 273 28.07 26.25 -58.05
C ASP A 273 27.26 26.55 -56.77
N ALA A 274 27.14 27.85 -56.47
CA ALA A 274 26.88 28.45 -55.16
C ALA A 274 25.37 28.82 -54.93
N PRO A 275 24.98 29.76 -54.03
CA PRO A 275 24.65 29.49 -52.62
C PRO A 275 23.29 30.06 -52.13
N ALA A 276 22.98 29.75 -50.86
CA ALA A 276 22.27 30.54 -49.83
C ALA A 276 20.88 31.18 -50.10
N ARG A 277 19.91 30.86 -49.22
CA ARG A 277 18.91 31.85 -48.79
C ARG A 277 18.52 31.66 -47.33
N GLU A 278 18.85 32.71 -46.57
CA GLU A 278 18.51 33.01 -45.18
C GLU A 278 17.05 33.52 -45.05
N LYS A 279 16.54 33.54 -43.80
CA LYS A 279 15.34 34.19 -43.22
C LYS A 279 14.39 33.20 -42.56
N GLU A 280 13.77 33.42 -41.41
CA GLU A 280 13.89 34.34 -40.26
C GLU A 280 12.85 33.79 -39.24
N SER A 281 13.08 33.95 -37.94
CA SER A 281 12.15 33.55 -36.87
C SER A 281 10.96 34.52 -36.72
N PRO A 282 9.83 34.10 -36.14
CA PRO A 282 9.05 35.02 -35.30
C PRO A 282 8.87 34.50 -33.87
N ALA A 283 9.02 35.45 -32.95
CA ALA A 283 8.92 35.33 -31.51
C ALA A 283 7.49 35.60 -30.98
N THR A 284 7.18 34.94 -29.86
CA THR A 284 6.56 35.43 -28.61
C THR A 284 5.42 36.46 -28.68
N ILE A 285 4.25 36.08 -28.15
CA ILE A 285 3.16 36.98 -27.75
C ILE A 285 2.99 36.88 -26.22
N VAL A 286 3.19 38.00 -25.52
CA VAL A 286 2.86 38.25 -24.10
C VAL A 286 1.51 38.97 -24.05
N PRO A 287 0.58 38.64 -23.14
CA PRO A 287 -0.62 39.44 -22.94
C PRO A 287 -0.42 40.49 -21.84
N GLU A 288 -0.67 41.75 -22.19
CA GLU A 288 -0.65 42.92 -21.30
C GLU A 288 -2.05 43.20 -20.73
N ARG A 289 -2.08 43.74 -19.51
CA ARG A 289 -3.25 44.03 -18.67
C ARG A 289 -3.70 45.49 -18.91
N PRO A 290 -5.00 45.84 -18.92
CA PRO A 290 -5.42 47.24 -18.87
C PRO A 290 -5.80 47.69 -17.45
N ASP A 291 -5.45 48.94 -17.15
CA ASP A 291 -5.60 49.67 -15.89
C ASP A 291 -7.02 50.17 -15.59
N GLU A 292 -7.15 50.63 -14.34
CA GLU A 292 -8.24 51.38 -13.67
C GLU A 292 -8.85 52.54 -14.47
N VAL A 293 -10.18 52.76 -14.34
CA VAL A 293 -10.78 54.11 -14.20
C VAL A 293 -12.11 54.03 -13.41
N VAL A 294 -12.24 54.92 -12.41
CA VAL A 294 -13.40 55.35 -11.58
C VAL A 294 -13.88 54.44 -10.46
#